data_AF-A0A6G0W1P6-F1
#
_entry.id   AF-A0A6G0W1P6-F1
#
_cell.length_a   1.000
_cell.length_b   1.000
_cell.length_c   1.000
_cell.angle_alpha   90.00
_cell.angle_beta   90.00
_cell.angle_gamma   90.00
#
_symmetry.space_group_name_H-M   'P 1'
#
loop_
_entity.id
_entity.type
_entity.pdbx_description
1 polymer ?
#
loop_
_entity_poly.entity_id
_entity_poly.type
_entity_poly.pdbx_seq_one_letter_code
_entity_poly.pdbx_strand_id
1 'polypeptide(L)'
;MDLCRAFISANIPLNKLQNTEFRKFLQLYTRNYVPTESTIRKFYLDDCYEEMIANIRQRVFLKKNWILIDETTDAELRQIANAIIGTLEEDRAGNFGQEV
;
A
#
# COMPACT_ATOMS: atom_id res chain seq x y z
N MET A 1 -12.26 5.89 5.55
CA MET A 1 -11.01 5.92 4.77
C MET A 1 -9.79 5.75 5.69
N ASP A 2 -9.68 6.52 6.78
CA ASP A 2 -8.48 6.56 7.65
C ASP A 2 -8.03 5.23 8.25
N LEU A 3 -8.97 4.37 8.70
CA LEU A 3 -8.61 3.05 9.23
C LEU A 3 -7.95 2.17 8.17
N CYS A 4 -8.49 2.13 6.95
CA CYS A 4 -7.92 1.35 5.84
C CYS A 4 -6.52 1.87 5.49
N ARG A 5 -6.38 3.20 5.37
CA ARG A 5 -5.11 3.87 5.11
C ARG A 5 -4.06 3.58 6.18
N ALA A 6 -4.43 3.69 7.46
CA ALA A 6 -3.54 3.38 8.58
C ALA A 6 -3.01 1.94 8.53
N PHE A 7 -3.88 0.98 8.22
CA PHE A 7 -3.48 -0.43 8.10
C PHE A 7 -2.53 -0.65 6.93
N ILE A 8 -2.85 -0.11 5.74
CA ILE A 8 -2.01 -0.25 4.55
C ILE A 8 -0.65 0.42 4.77
N SER A 9 -0.63 1.66 5.26
CA SER A 9 0.61 2.41 5.52
C SER A 9 1.50 1.76 6.58
N ALA A 10 0.92 1.09 7.58
CA ALA A 10 1.67 0.36 8.59
C ALA A 10 2.02 -1.09 8.17
N ASN A 11 1.69 -1.49 6.94
CA ASN A 11 1.84 -2.87 6.44
C ASN A 11 1.16 -3.91 7.35
N ILE A 12 -0.01 -3.55 7.91
CA ILE A 12 -0.81 -4.43 8.77
C ILE A 12 -1.86 -5.13 7.89
N PRO A 13 -1.86 -6.47 7.83
CA PRO A 13 -2.88 -7.21 7.10
C PRO A 13 -4.30 -6.92 7.61
N LEU A 14 -5.24 -6.64 6.70
CA LEU A 14 -6.63 -6.31 7.06
C LEU A 14 -7.35 -7.47 7.78
N ASN A 15 -6.93 -8.72 7.57
CA ASN A 15 -7.49 -9.88 8.26
C ASN A 15 -7.27 -9.83 9.79
N LYS A 16 -6.33 -9.00 10.29
CA LYS A 16 -6.15 -8.78 11.74
C LYS A 16 -7.40 -8.20 12.40
N LEU A 17 -8.27 -7.52 11.65
CA LEU A 17 -9.56 -7.02 12.13
C LEU A 17 -10.59 -8.12 12.43
N GLN A 18 -10.33 -9.37 12.01
CA GLN A 18 -11.16 -10.51 12.40
C GLN A 18 -10.95 -10.91 13.86
N ASN A 19 -9.83 -10.51 14.49
CA ASN A 19 -9.62 -10.75 15.91
C ASN A 19 -10.59 -9.89 16.74
N THR A 20 -11.42 -10.56 17.54
CA THR A 20 -12.49 -9.91 18.31
C THR A 20 -11.96 -8.94 19.36
N GLU A 21 -10.89 -9.29 20.06
CA GLU A 21 -10.31 -8.45 21.13
C GLU A 21 -9.63 -7.21 20.55
N PHE A 22 -8.89 -7.37 19.45
CA PHE A 22 -8.31 -6.24 18.73
C PHE A 22 -9.40 -5.30 18.19
N ARG A 23 -10.49 -5.85 17.64
CA ARG A 23 -11.61 -5.03 17.16
C ARG A 23 -12.32 -4.31 18.29
N LYS A 24 -12.58 -4.97 19.43
CA LYS A 24 -13.14 -4.34 20.63
C LYS A 24 -12.24 -3.23 21.16
N PHE A 25 -10.93 -3.45 21.19
CA PHE A 25 -9.94 -2.44 21.57
C PHE A 25 -10.06 -1.20 20.67
N LEU A 26 -10.03 -1.38 19.35
CA LEU A 26 -10.18 -0.26 18.41
C LEU A 26 -11.53 0.45 18.59
N GLN A 27 -12.63 -0.28 18.76
CA GLN A 27 -13.96 0.31 18.99
C GLN A 27 -14.02 1.11 20.30
N LEU A 28 -13.39 0.62 21.38
CA LEU A 28 -13.33 1.28 22.68
C LEU A 28 -12.65 2.64 22.59
N TYR A 29 -11.47 2.70 21.98
CA TYR A 29 -10.66 3.92 21.93
C TYR A 29 -11.10 4.89 20.84
N THR A 30 -11.62 4.39 19.71
CA THR A 30 -12.14 5.26 18.64
C THR A 30 -13.58 5.71 18.87
N ARG A 31 -14.31 5.07 19.81
CA ARG A 31 -15.75 5.25 20.05
C ARG A 31 -16.61 5.08 18.79
N ASN A 32 -16.11 4.32 17.81
CA ASN A 32 -16.73 4.14 16.52
C ASN A 32 -16.86 2.66 16.19
N TYR A 33 -17.85 2.32 15.37
CA TYR A 33 -17.95 0.97 14.83
C TYR A 33 -16.80 0.72 13.86
N VAL A 34 -15.96 -0.26 14.19
CA VAL A 34 -14.91 -0.75 13.28
C VAL A 34 -15.54 -1.70 12.26
N PRO A 35 -15.45 -1.44 10.94
CA PRO A 35 -15.98 -2.32 9.90
C PRO A 35 -15.23 -3.66 9.82
N THR A 36 -15.86 -4.67 9.20
CA THR A 36 -15.21 -5.97 8.96
C THR A 36 -14.15 -5.87 7.86
N GLU A 37 -13.22 -6.83 7.80
CA GLU A 37 -12.27 -6.94 6.69
C GLU A 37 -12.98 -6.92 5.32
N SER A 38 -14.07 -7.69 5.17
CA SER A 38 -14.81 -7.75 3.91
C SER A 38 -15.38 -6.39 3.50
N THR A 39 -15.92 -5.64 4.46
CA THR A 39 -16.43 -4.29 4.24
C THR A 39 -15.31 -3.33 3.83
N ILE A 40 -14.15 -3.40 4.48
CA ILE A 40 -12.99 -2.56 4.12
C ILE A 40 -12.53 -2.87 2.69
N ARG A 41 -12.36 -4.15 2.37
CA ARG A 41 -11.88 -4.60 1.07
C ARG A 41 -12.82 -4.21 -0.08
N LYS A 42 -14.13 -4.23 0.14
CA LYS A 42 -15.14 -3.93 -0.90
C LYS A 42 -15.40 -2.45 -1.14
N PHE A 43 -15.29 -1.61 -0.10
CA PHE A 43 -15.80 -0.24 -0.16
C PHE A 43 -14.75 0.84 0.07
N TYR A 44 -13.55 0.48 0.55
CA TYR A 44 -12.54 1.47 0.93
C TYR A 44 -11.16 1.20 0.33
N LEU A 45 -10.87 -0.03 -0.06
CA LEU A 45 -9.55 -0.39 -0.61
C LEU A 45 -9.32 0.21 -1.99
N ASP A 46 -10.36 0.26 -2.83
CA ASP A 46 -10.29 0.80 -4.18
C ASP A 46 -9.89 2.28 -4.18
N ASP A 47 -10.47 3.09 -3.28
CA ASP A 47 -10.11 4.51 -3.14
C ASP A 47 -8.63 4.70 -2.78
N CYS A 48 -8.11 3.90 -1.84
CA CYS A 48 -6.70 3.96 -1.45
C CYS A 48 -5.77 3.53 -2.60
N TYR A 49 -6.20 2.55 -3.39
CA TYR A 49 -5.46 2.08 -4.54
C TYR A 49 -5.41 3.13 -5.66
N GLU A 50 -6.55 3.68 -6.04
CA GLU A 50 -6.64 4.71 -7.09
C GLU A 50 -5.85 5.96 -6.73
N GLU A 51 -5.89 6.39 -5.46
CA GLU A 51 -5.07 7.50 -4.98
C GLU A 51 -3.58 7.19 -5.12
N MET A 52 -3.13 6.00 -4.70
CA MET A 52 -1.73 5.61 -4.81
C MET A 52 -1.26 5.50 -6.27
N ILE A 53 -2.09 4.93 -7.14
CA ILE A 53 -1.81 4.86 -8.58
C ILE A 53 -1.75 6.26 -9.20
N ALA A 54 -2.64 7.17 -8.82
CA ALA A 54 -2.58 8.56 -9.27
C ALA A 54 -1.26 9.22 -8.84
N ASN A 55 -0.83 9.01 -7.59
CA ASN A 55 0.45 9.52 -7.08
C ASN A 55 1.66 8.94 -7.84
N ILE A 56 1.66 7.64 -8.11
CA ILE A 56 2.71 6.99 -8.92
C ILE A 56 2.73 7.61 -10.33
N ARG A 57 1.56 7.70 -10.99
CA ARG A 57 1.43 8.29 -12.34
C ARG A 57 1.95 9.72 -12.39
N GLN A 58 1.61 10.55 -11.39
CA GLN A 58 2.13 11.92 -11.28
C GLN A 58 3.65 11.95 -11.11
N ARG A 59 4.23 11.07 -10.27
CA ARG A 59 5.69 11.03 -10.03
C ARG A 59 6.50 10.66 -11.27
N VAL A 60 5.95 9.80 -12.13
CA VAL A 60 6.60 9.30 -13.36
C VAL A 60 6.16 10.05 -14.62
N PHE A 61 5.26 11.03 -14.47
CA PHE A 61 4.72 11.80 -15.60
C PHE A 61 5.81 12.64 -16.26
N LEU A 62 5.89 12.60 -17.60
CA LEU A 62 6.86 13.33 -18.43
C LEU A 62 8.34 13.08 -18.08
N LYS A 63 8.64 11.94 -17.44
CA LYS A 63 10.01 11.51 -17.15
C LYS A 63 10.37 10.30 -17.98
N LYS A 64 11.68 10.08 -18.18
CA LYS A 64 12.17 8.80 -18.68
C LYS A 64 11.97 7.77 -17.58
N ASN A 65 11.28 6.68 -17.86
CA ASN A 65 10.92 5.68 -16.86
C ASN A 65 11.71 4.39 -17.08
N TRP A 66 11.97 3.68 -16.00
CA TRP A 66 12.44 2.30 -16.02
C TRP A 66 11.49 1.43 -15.21
N ILE A 67 11.32 0.18 -15.65
CA ILE A 67 10.48 -0.81 -14.99
C ILE A 67 11.30 -2.08 -14.84
N LEU A 68 11.42 -2.57 -13.62
CA LEU A 68 11.98 -3.88 -13.31
C LEU A 68 10.84 -4.83 -12.99
N ILE A 69 10.82 -5.99 -13.63
CA ILE A 69 9.82 -7.04 -13.39
C ILE A 69 10.56 -8.29 -12.96
N ASP A 70 10.15 -8.86 -11.83
CA ASP A 70 10.63 -10.13 -11.31
C ASP A 70 9.45 -11.10 -11.18
N GLU A 71 9.54 -12.24 -11.84
CA GLU A 71 8.51 -13.28 -11.82
C GLU A 71 9.00 -14.48 -11.00
N THR A 72 8.23 -14.86 -9.99
CA THR A 72 8.49 -16.06 -9.18
C THR A 72 7.30 -16.99 -9.26
N THR A 73 7.55 -18.28 -9.46
CA THR A 73 6.55 -19.35 -9.38
C THR A 73 6.85 -20.22 -8.17
N ASP A 74 5.83 -20.48 -7.34
CA ASP A 74 6.00 -21.36 -6.18
C ASP A 74 5.75 -22.85 -6.52
N ALA A 75 5.97 -23.73 -5.52
CA ALA A 75 5.79 -25.17 -5.68
C ALA A 75 4.33 -25.61 -5.95
N GLU A 76 3.35 -24.72 -5.70
CA GLU A 76 1.93 -24.93 -5.97
C GLU A 76 1.53 -24.36 -7.35
N LEU A 77 2.50 -23.97 -8.18
CA LEU A 77 2.31 -23.34 -9.50
C LEU A 77 1.60 -21.98 -9.44
N ARG A 78 1.61 -21.30 -8.29
CA ARG A 78 1.13 -19.91 -8.22
C ARG A 78 2.24 -18.98 -8.70
N GLN A 79 1.87 -18.05 -9.57
CA GLN A 79 2.78 -17.09 -10.17
C GLN A 79 2.59 -15.71 -9.53
N ILE A 80 3.68 -15.05 -9.17
CA ILE A 80 3.71 -13.68 -8.68
C ILE A 80 4.69 -12.89 -9.55
N ALA A 81 4.25 -11.78 -10.11
CA ALA A 81 5.09 -10.80 -10.78
C ALA A 81 5.21 -9.53 -9.93
N ASN A 82 6.42 -9.25 -9.44
CA ASN A 82 6.75 -8.03 -8.74
C ASN A 82 7.22 -6.99 -9.76
N ALA A 83 6.61 -5.80 -9.76
CA ALA A 83 7.01 -4.71 -10.62
C ALA A 83 7.49 -3.52 -9.78
N ILE A 84 8.68 -3.00 -10.10
CA ILE A 84 9.21 -1.76 -9.55
C ILE A 84 9.32 -0.75 -10.69
N ILE A 85 8.75 0.44 -10.49
CA ILE A 85 8.84 1.55 -11.44
C ILE A 85 9.67 2.67 -10.83
N GLY A 86 10.54 3.27 -11.64
CA GLY A 86 11.30 4.45 -11.25
C GLY A 86 11.56 5.38 -12.43
N THR A 87 12.19 6.51 -12.14
CA THR A 87 12.51 7.55 -13.12
C THR A 87 14.02 7.59 -13.36
N LEU A 88 14.42 7.64 -14.63
CA LEU A 88 15.80 7.89 -15.08
C LEU A 88 16.03 9.40 -15.08
N GLU A 89 16.31 9.94 -13.90
CA GLU A 89 16.79 11.32 -13.75
C GLU A 89 18.31 11.32 -13.88
N GLU A 90 18.88 12.28 -14.62
CA GLU A 90 20.33 12.50 -14.57
C GLU A 90 20.68 12.96 -13.16
N ASP A 91 21.68 12.32 -12.54
CA ASP A 91 22.22 12.73 -11.24
C ASP A 91 22.60 14.22 -11.31
N ARG A 92 21.70 15.10 -10.87
CA ARG A 92 22.10 16.41 -10.41
C ARG A 92 22.79 16.13 -9.09
N ALA A 93 24.12 15.98 -9.13
CA ALA A 93 24.95 15.83 -7.94
C ALA A 93 24.46 16.80 -6.86
N GLY A 94 23.87 16.27 -5.78
CA GLY A 94 23.11 17.07 -4.83
C GLY A 94 22.58 16.28 -3.63
N ASN A 95 23.48 16.07 -2.67
CA ASN A 95 23.24 15.71 -1.26
C ASN A 95 22.66 14.32 -0.96
N PHE A 96 23.56 13.34 -0.88
CA PHE A 96 23.43 12.29 0.12
C PHE A 96 23.44 12.91 1.53
N GLY A 97 22.33 12.73 2.25
CA GLY A 97 22.29 12.92 3.71
C GLY A 97 21.31 13.98 4.18
N GLN A 98 20.11 13.54 4.55
CA GLN A 98 19.55 13.69 5.90
C GLN A 98 18.09 13.26 5.87
N GLU A 99 17.80 12.03 6.30
CA GLU A 99 16.66 11.73 7.18
C GLU A 99 17.09 10.55 8.07
N VAL A 100 17.44 10.88 9.31
CA VAL A 100 17.33 10.03 10.50
C VAL A 100 16.31 10.68 11.43
#